data_AF-A0A9E1JCB6-F1
#
_entry.id   AF-A0A9E1JCB6-F1
#
_cell.length_a   1.000
_cell.length_b   1.000
_cell.length_c   1.000
_cell.angle_alpha   90.00
_cell.angle_beta   90.00
_cell.angle_gamma   90.00
#
_symmetry.space_group_name_H-M   'P 1'
#
loop_
_entity.id
_entity.type
_entity.pdbx_description
1 polymer ?
#
loop_
_entity_poly.entity_id
_entity_poly.type
_entity_poly.pdbx_seq_one_letter_code
_entity_poly.pdbx_strand_id
1 'polypeptide(L)' 'MSISTIKWTSTFFILSGILMAQFEMYPYYIFSHSVGAVGWLISGYLMKDNAVMTNFGLQIPIFIIGYINYFMN' A
#
# COMPACT_ATOMS: atom_id res chain seq x y z
N MET A 1 -13.80 13.50 -4.42
CA MET A 1 -13.19 12.93 -3.19
C MET A 1 -12.05 13.86 -2.78
N SER A 2 -11.91 14.22 -1.50
CA SER A 2 -10.83 15.14 -1.08
C SER A 2 -9.49 14.39 -0.95
N ILE A 3 -8.36 15.10 -1.10
CA ILE A 3 -7.02 14.50 -0.85
C ILE A 3 -6.94 13.92 0.56
N SER A 4 -7.53 14.60 1.55
CA SER A 4 -7.60 14.13 2.94
C SER A 4 -8.32 12.78 3.04
N THR A 5 -9.44 12.61 2.33
CA THR A 5 -10.18 11.35 2.29
C THR A 5 -9.33 10.22 1.72
N ILE A 6 -8.59 10.46 0.63
CA ILE A 6 -7.69 9.47 0.04
C ILE A 6 -6.61 9.07 1.07
N LYS A 7 -5.95 10.05 1.69
CA LYS A 7 -4.90 9.80 2.70
C LYS A 7 -5.40 8.94 3.86
N TRP A 8 -6.54 9.29 4.44
CA TRP A 8 -7.07 8.56 5.60
C TRP A 8 -7.55 7.16 5.25
N THR A 9 -8.22 6.97 4.11
CA THR A 9 -8.59 5.64 3.63
C THR A 9 -7.34 4.80 3.34
N SER A 10 -6.32 5.37 2.70
CA SER A 10 -5.04 4.69 2.45
C SER A 10 -4.32 4.30 3.74
N THR A 11 -4.27 5.21 4.73
CA THR A 11 -3.71 4.93 6.04
C THR A 11 -4.41 3.77 6.74
N PHE A 12 -5.75 3.73 6.69
CA PHE A 12 -6.50 2.60 7.25
C PHE A 12 -6.08 1.26 6.62
N PHE A 13 -5.95 1.20 5.29
CA PHE A 13 -5.51 -0.02 4.59
C PHE A 13 -4.06 -0.40 4.90
N ILE A 14 -3.15 0.57 5.01
CA ILE A 14 -1.75 0.32 5.41
C ILE A 14 -1.70 -0.24 6.83
N LEU A 15 -2.33 0.43 7.79
CA LEU A 15 -2.30 0.01 9.19
C LEU A 15 -2.98 -1.35 9.38
N SER A 16 -4.07 -1.61 8.66
CA SER A 16 -4.69 -2.93 8.61
C SER A 16 -3.73 -3.98 8.06
N GLY A 17 -3.03 -3.68 6.95
CA GLY A 17 -2.00 -4.56 6.40
C GLY A 17 -0.87 -4.85 7.38
N ILE A 18 -0.34 -3.82 8.06
CA ILE A 18 0.71 -3.96 9.08
C ILE A 18 0.22 -4.84 10.24
N LEU A 19 -1.01 -4.63 10.71
CA LEU A 19 -1.61 -5.44 11.76
C LEU A 19 -1.74 -6.90 11.32
N MET A 20 -2.26 -7.15 10.12
CA MET A 20 -2.41 -8.50 9.58
C MET A 20 -1.07 -9.22 9.41
N ALA A 21 0.01 -8.49 9.09
CA ALA A 21 1.36 -9.04 9.02
C ALA A 21 1.88 -9.54 10.38
N GLN A 22 1.48 -8.90 11.49
CA GLN A 22 1.85 -9.37 12.85
C GLN A 22 1.19 -10.71 13.22
N PHE A 23 0.09 -11.06 12.54
CA PHE A 23 -0.62 -12.33 12.71
C PHE A 23 -0.34 -13.32 11.57
N GLU A 24 0.69 -13.08 10.76
CA GLU A 24 1.11 -13.96 9.65
C GLU A 24 -0.02 -14.29 8.65
N MET A 25 -0.99 -13.39 8.48
CA MET A 25 -2.17 -13.63 7.64
C MET A 25 -1.89 -13.41 6.14
N TYR A 26 -1.05 -14.25 5.55
CA TYR A 26 -0.74 -14.23 4.12
C TYR A 26 -1.87 -14.88 3.30
N PRO A 27 -2.29 -14.32 2.14
CA PRO A 27 -1.80 -13.11 1.48
C PRO A 27 -2.57 -11.82 1.87
N TYR A 28 -3.49 -11.86 2.82
CA TYR A 28 -4.39 -10.74 3.12
C TYR A 28 -3.64 -9.44 3.46
N TYR A 29 -2.53 -9.53 4.20
CA TYR A 29 -1.75 -8.34 4.52
C TYR A 29 -1.13 -7.68 3.28
N ILE A 30 -0.68 -8.43 2.26
CA ILE A 30 -0.11 -7.84 1.03
C ILE A 30 -1.18 -7.15 0.19
N PHE A 31 -2.39 -7.71 0.14
CA PHE A 31 -3.54 -7.09 -0.53
C PHE A 31 -3.91 -5.75 0.12
N SER A 32 -4.10 -5.75 1.43
CA SER A 32 -4.44 -4.52 2.16
C SER A 32 -3.35 -3.46 2.03
N HIS A 33 -2.08 -3.83 2.21
CA HIS A 33 -0.97 -2.88 2.10
C HIS A 33 -0.84 -2.30 0.69
N SER A 34 -1.07 -3.12 -0.35
CA SER A 34 -1.03 -2.67 -1.75
C SER A 34 -2.10 -1.63 -2.06
N VAL A 35 -3.35 -1.84 -1.60
CA VAL A 35 -4.44 -0.86 -1.77
C VAL A 35 -4.08 0.47 -1.08
N GLY A 36 -3.54 0.37 0.14
CA GLY A 36 -3.05 1.53 0.88
C GLY A 36 -1.92 2.28 0.14
N ALA A 37 -0.93 1.54 -0.36
CA ALA A 37 0.22 2.09 -1.09
C ALA A 37 -0.20 2.81 -2.38
N VAL A 38 -1.13 2.24 -3.16
CA VAL A 38 -1.64 2.89 -4.38
C VAL A 38 -2.31 4.22 -4.05
N GLY A 39 -3.17 4.26 -3.02
CA GLY A 39 -3.84 5.51 -2.65
C GLY A 39 -2.89 6.57 -2.09
N TRP A 40 -1.85 6.17 -1.35
CA TRP A 40 -0.79 7.10 -0.92
C TRP A 40 0.11 7.57 -2.06
N LEU A 41 0.39 6.73 -3.05
CA LEU A 41 1.10 7.12 -4.28
C LEU A 41 0.30 8.18 -5.05
N ILE A 42 -1.01 7.98 -5.19
CA ILE A 42 -1.94 8.96 -5.78
C ILE A 42 -1.93 10.26 -4.97
N SER A 43 -2.01 10.17 -3.63
CA SER A 43 -1.94 11.36 -2.77
C SER A 43 -0.61 12.09 -2.91
N GLY A 44 0.52 11.39 -2.98
CA GLY A 44 1.84 11.97 -3.16
C GLY A 44 1.93 12.74 -4.48
N TYR A 45 1.39 12.15 -5.56
CA TYR A 45 1.31 12.82 -6.86
C TYR A 45 0.47 14.09 -6.81
N LEU A 46 -0.72 14.04 -6.19
CA LEU A 46 -1.61 15.20 -6.05
C LEU A 46 -1.01 16.30 -5.17
N MET A 47 -0.22 15.93 -4.16
CA MET A 47 0.48 16.85 -3.26
C MET A 47 1.80 17.37 -3.86
N LYS A 48 2.26 16.84 -5.01
CA LYS A 48 3.60 17.06 -5.56
C LYS A 48 4.72 16.74 -4.56
N ASP A 49 4.50 15.70 -3.74
CA ASP A 49 5.44 15.24 -2.73
C ASP A 49 6.26 14.05 -3.27
N ASN A 50 7.48 14.34 -3.72
CA ASN A 50 8.37 13.35 -4.30
C ASN A 50 8.80 12.27 -3.28
N ALA A 51 8.87 12.60 -1.99
CA ALA A 51 9.28 11.65 -0.96
C ALA A 51 8.17 10.61 -0.74
N VAL A 52 6.92 11.06 -0.64
CA VAL A 52 5.74 10.18 -0.54
C VAL A 52 5.62 9.31 -1.80
N MET A 53 5.73 9.92 -2.99
CA MET A 53 5.67 9.17 -4.24
C MET A 53 6.77 8.11 -4.35
N THR A 54 8.00 8.43 -3.97
CA THR A 54 9.12 7.47 -4.04
C THR A 54 8.89 6.33 -3.06
N ASN A 55 8.48 6.63 -1.82
CA ASN A 55 8.24 5.62 -0.79
C ASN A 55 7.19 4.60 -1.25
N PHE A 56 6.00 5.07 -1.61
CA PHE A 56 4.90 4.18 -1.99
C PHE A 56 5.04 3.63 -3.40
N GLY A 57 5.70 4.35 -4.29
CA GLY A 57 6.01 3.89 -5.65
C GLY A 57 6.96 2.69 -5.64
N LEU A 58 7.98 2.69 -4.78
CA LEU A 58 8.90 1.56 -4.62
C LEU A 58 8.26 0.37 -3.88
N GLN A 59 7.23 0.59 -3.05
CA GLN A 59 6.48 -0.51 -2.42
C GLN A 59 5.70 -1.35 -3.44
N ILE A 60 5.20 -0.74 -4.53
CA ILE A 60 4.46 -1.47 -5.58
C ILE A 60 5.26 -2.64 -6.18
N PRO A 61 6.47 -2.45 -6.75
CA PRO A 61 7.25 -3.57 -7.30
C PRO A 61 7.66 -4.60 -6.23
N ILE A 62 7.87 -4.18 -4.98
CA ILE A 62 8.14 -5.11 -3.88
C ILE A 62 6.92 -6.02 -3.64
N PHE A 63 5.71 -5.46 -3.62
CA PHE A 63 4.49 -6.25 -3.47
C PHE A 63 4.19 -7.11 -4.70
N ILE A 64 4.55 -6.69 -5.91
CA ILE A 64 4.46 -7.52 -7.12
C ILE A 64 5.24 -8.83 -6.93
N ILE A 65 6.45 -8.79 -6.37
CA ILE A 65 7.23 -10.01 -6.05
C ILE A 65 6.45 -10.90 -5.06
N GLY A 66 5.81 -10.31 -4.04
CA GLY A 66 4.93 -11.03 -3.13
C GLY A 66 3.77 -11.73 -3.85
N TYR A 67 3.07 -11.04 -4.74
CA TYR A 67 1.99 -11.65 -5.53
C TYR A 67 2.48 -12.78 -6.44
N ILE A 68 3.61 -12.59 -7.12
CA ILE A 68 4.24 -13.62 -7.94
C ILE A 68 4.48 -14.88 -7.09
N ASN A 69 5.07 -14.73 -5.91
CA ASN A 69 5.30 -15.85 -4.99
C ASN A 69 4.01 -16.50 -4.50
N TYR A 70 2.91 -15.76 -4.31
CA TYR A 70 1.62 -16.33 -3.92
C TYR A 70 0.95 -17.14 -5.03
N PHE A 71 1.01 -16.66 -6.28
CA PHE A 71 0.28 -17.27 -7.39
C PHE A 71 1.08 -18.35 -8.13
N MET A 72 2.41 -18.32 -8.04
CA MET A 72 3.29 -19.27 -8.74
C MET A 72 3.83 -20.41 -7.87
N ASN A 73 3.51 -20.42 -6.57
CA ASN A 73 3.97 -21.40 -5.59
C ASN A 73 2.77 -22.05 -4.91
#